data_AF-A0A2K8PAB0-F1
#
_entry.id   AF-A0A2K8PAB0-F1
#
_cell.length_a   1.000
_cell.length_b   1.000
_cell.length_c   1.000
_cell.angle_alpha   90.00
_cell.angle_beta   90.00
_cell.angle_gamma   90.00
#
_symmetry.space_group_name_H-M   'P 1'
#
loop_
_entity.id
_entity.type
_entity.pdbx_description
1 polymer ?
#
loop_
_entity_poly.entity_id
_entity_poly.type
_entity_poly.pdbx_seq_one_letter_code
_entity_poly.pdbx_strand_id
1 'polypeptide(L)'
;MLGLVPGAKPDQGVHALGLGEITSNPWVFKCMGRVYSAARSGGAVVIWDVTDITRPFPVGRAEPGSEDLWSVHTPRGMLAGRTDGTLYAIAALREASLPAGGPPPGPFGP
;
A
#
# COMPACT_ATOMS: atom_id res chain seq x y z
N MET A 1 8.78 -3.05 24.98
CA MET A 1 7.66 -3.97 25.30
C MET A 1 6.73 -3.98 24.09
N LEU A 2 6.85 -5.00 23.25
CA LEU A 2 6.13 -5.12 21.98
C LEU A 2 4.68 -5.53 22.28
N GLY A 3 3.75 -4.61 22.03
CA GLY A 3 2.32 -4.86 22.18
C GLY A 3 1.83 -5.77 21.06
N LEU A 4 1.70 -7.06 21.37
CA LEU A 4 0.82 -7.98 20.66
C LEU A 4 -0.60 -7.37 20.69
N VAL A 5 -1.21 -7.06 19.54
CA VAL A 5 -2.62 -6.67 19.51
C VAL A 5 -3.45 -7.96 19.38
N PRO A 6 -4.19 -8.38 20.42
CA PRO A 6 -5.14 -9.47 20.32
C PRO A 6 -6.46 -8.88 19.81
N GLY A 7 -6.91 -9.33 18.64
CA GLY A 7 -8.26 -8.95 18.15
C GLY A 7 -8.48 -8.87 16.65
N ALA A 8 -7.51 -9.23 15.81
CA ALA A 8 -7.81 -9.45 14.39
C ALA A 8 -8.59 -10.76 14.25
N LYS A 9 -9.92 -10.69 14.38
CA LYS A 9 -10.82 -11.79 14.02
C LYS A 9 -10.63 -12.05 12.52
N PRO A 10 -10.08 -13.21 12.11
CA PRO A 10 -9.89 -13.53 10.70
C PRO A 10 -11.22 -14.04 10.16
N ASP A 11 -12.16 -13.15 9.98
CA ASP A 11 -13.42 -13.46 9.31
C ASP A 11 -13.94 -12.16 8.70
N GLN A 12 -13.95 -12.12 7.38
CA GLN A 12 -14.86 -11.39 6.48
C GLN A 12 -14.09 -11.04 5.20
N GLY A 13 -14.48 -11.72 4.12
CA GLY A 13 -13.69 -11.89 2.91
C GLY A 13 -13.52 -10.66 2.04
N VAL A 14 -12.45 -10.67 1.24
CA VAL A 14 -12.18 -10.00 -0.06
C VAL A 14 -12.51 -8.50 -0.20
N HIS A 15 -13.14 -7.85 0.76
CA HIS A 15 -13.30 -6.41 0.85
C HIS A 15 -12.04 -5.85 1.50
N ALA A 16 -11.07 -5.53 0.65
CA ALA A 16 -9.96 -4.69 1.06
C ALA A 16 -10.51 -3.42 1.71
N LEU A 17 -10.18 -3.18 2.99
CA LEU A 17 -10.54 -1.95 3.70
C LEU A 17 -10.32 -0.71 2.82
N GLY A 18 -11.29 0.19 2.83
CA GLY A 18 -11.14 1.51 2.24
C GLY A 18 -10.06 2.31 2.98
N LEU A 19 -9.35 3.19 2.27
CA LEU A 19 -8.33 4.05 2.88
C LEU A 19 -8.93 4.99 3.93
N GLY A 20 -10.21 5.35 3.79
CA GLY A 20 -10.97 6.10 4.79
C GLY A 20 -11.25 5.36 6.09
N GLU A 21 -11.25 4.02 6.06
CA GLU A 21 -11.52 3.15 7.21
C GLU A 21 -10.25 2.82 8.01
N ILE A 22 -9.06 3.11 7.45
CA ILE A 22 -7.80 2.94 8.17
C ILE A 22 -7.70 3.96 9.30
N THR A 23 -7.70 3.43 10.51
CA THR A 23 -7.54 4.19 11.74
C THR A 23 -6.05 4.36 12.09
N SER A 24 -5.77 4.94 13.26
CA SER A 24 -4.40 5.03 13.78
C SER A 24 -3.76 3.66 14.06
N ASN A 25 -4.56 2.60 14.12
CA ASN A 25 -4.05 1.25 14.31
C ASN A 25 -3.55 0.70 12.97
N PRO A 26 -2.31 0.16 12.91
CA PRO A 26 -1.76 -0.39 11.67
C PRO A 26 -2.48 -1.67 11.26
N TRP A 27 -2.94 -1.69 10.01
CA TRP A 27 -3.52 -2.85 9.36
C TRP A 27 -2.47 -3.54 8.50
N VAL A 28 -2.41 -4.87 8.58
CA VAL A 28 -1.44 -5.66 7.82
C VAL A 28 -2.13 -6.35 6.65
N PHE A 29 -1.62 -6.11 5.45
CA PHE A 29 -2.12 -6.65 4.19
C PHE A 29 -1.07 -7.54 3.56
N LYS A 30 -1.47 -8.70 3.04
CA LYS A 30 -0.64 -9.49 2.13
C LYS A 30 -1.08 -9.22 0.70
N CYS A 31 -0.15 -8.80 -0.15
CA CYS A 31 -0.40 -8.59 -1.57
C CYS A 31 0.77 -9.18 -2.37
N MET A 32 0.47 -10.07 -3.32
CA MET A 32 1.45 -10.67 -4.24
C MET A 32 2.70 -11.25 -3.53
N GLY A 33 2.51 -11.91 -2.37
CA GLY A 33 3.58 -12.55 -1.60
C GLY A 33 4.38 -11.64 -0.66
N ARG A 34 4.09 -10.34 -0.63
CA ARG A 34 4.69 -9.36 0.28
C ARG A 34 3.74 -8.94 1.38
N VAL A 35 4.30 -8.43 2.48
CA VAL A 35 3.52 -7.95 3.63
C VAL A 35 3.65 -6.44 3.69
N TYR A 36 2.50 -5.77 3.74
CA TYR A 36 2.40 -4.32 3.83
C TYR A 36 1.67 -3.96 5.11
N SER A 37 2.10 -2.87 5.75
CA SER A 37 1.39 -2.26 6.87
C SER A 37 0.84 -0.91 6.40
N ALA A 38 -0.40 -0.59 6.73
CA ALA A 38 -0.98 0.72 6.46
C ALA A 38 -1.60 1.30 7.73
N ALA A 39 -1.30 2.56 8.04
CA ALA A 39 -1.81 3.25 9.21
C ALA A 39 -2.02 4.72 8.92
N ARG A 40 -2.98 5.32 9.62
CA ARG A 40 -3.24 6.75 9.51
C ARG A 40 -2.19 7.56 10.29
N SER A 41 -1.58 8.53 9.63
CA SER A 41 -0.63 9.47 10.22
C SER A 41 -0.82 10.86 9.63
N GLY A 42 -1.09 11.86 10.48
CA GLY A 42 -1.21 13.26 10.06
C GLY A 42 -2.33 13.55 9.05
N GLY A 43 -3.39 12.73 9.02
CA GLY A 43 -4.49 12.87 8.05
C GLY A 43 -4.31 12.10 6.75
N ALA A 44 -3.13 11.54 6.51
CA ALA A 44 -2.83 10.64 5.40
C ALA A 44 -2.79 9.18 5.89
N VAL A 45 -2.89 8.23 4.97
CA VAL A 45 -2.58 6.81 5.23
C VAL A 45 -1.17 6.55 4.72
N VAL A 46 -0.25 6.20 5.60
CA VAL A 46 1.11 5.84 5.20
C VAL A 46 1.17 4.33 5.03
N ILE A 47 1.82 3.89 3.96
CA ILE A 47 1.96 2.48 3.60
C ILE A 47 3.45 2.10 3.69
N TRP A 48 3.74 1.04 4.44
CA TRP A 48 5.07 0.48 4.64
C TRP A 48 5.14 -0.93 4.07
N ASP A 49 6.24 -1.24 3.39
CA ASP A 49 6.64 -2.63 3.16
C ASP A 49 7.28 -3.14 4.45
N VAL A 50 6.68 -4.18 5.02
CA VAL A 50 7.11 -4.84 6.24
C VAL A 50 7.44 -6.31 5.96
N THR A 51 7.80 -6.62 4.71
CA THR A 51 8.21 -7.97 4.28
C THR A 51 9.41 -8.44 5.12
N ASP A 52 10.36 -7.53 5.36
CA ASP A 52 11.36 -7.68 6.42
C ASP A 52 10.90 -6.91 7.67
N ILE A 53 10.45 -7.64 8.68
CA ILE A 53 9.94 -7.06 9.93
C ILE A 53 10.99 -6.26 10.68
N THR A 54 12.28 -6.51 10.43
CA THR A 54 13.40 -5.83 11.09
C THR A 54 13.75 -4.51 10.41
N ARG A 55 13.27 -4.29 9.18
CA ARG A 55 13.55 -3.12 8.35
C ARG A 55 12.31 -2.66 7.58
N PRO A 56 11.29 -2.12 8.26
CA PRO A 56 10.13 -1.55 7.58
C PRO A 56 10.54 -0.36 6.70
N PHE A 57 10.15 -0.37 5.43
CA PHE A 57 10.46 0.70 4.49
C PHE A 57 9.17 1.42 4.03
N PRO A 58 9.10 2.76 4.10
CA PRO A 58 7.95 3.49 3.59
C PRO A 58 7.88 3.39 2.06
N VAL A 59 6.84 2.75 1.55
CA VAL A 59 6.63 2.59 0.10
C VAL A 59 5.71 3.65 -0.49
N GLY A 60 5.02 4.42 0.34
CA GLY A 60 4.25 5.58 -0.12
C GLY A 60 3.24 6.06 0.91
N ARG A 61 2.44 7.03 0.50
CA ARG A 61 1.32 7.57 1.31
C ARG A 61 0.12 7.84 0.42
N ALA A 62 -1.07 7.60 0.96
CA ALA A 62 -2.32 8.01 0.36
C ALA A 62 -2.86 9.23 1.12
N GLU A 63 -3.18 10.28 0.39
CA GLU A 63 -3.73 11.53 0.92
C GLU A 63 -5.17 11.68 0.41
N PRO A 64 -6.11 12.18 1.23
CA PRO A 64 -7.46 12.43 0.76
C PRO A 64 -7.44 13.44 -0.39
N GLY A 65 -7.97 13.05 -1.54
CA GLY A 65 -8.09 13.88 -2.73
C GLY A 65 -9.51 14.40 -2.94
N SER A 66 -9.76 14.97 -4.12
CA SER A 66 -11.11 15.35 -4.53
C SER A 66 -11.96 14.13 -4.90
N GLU A 67 -13.27 14.21 -4.62
CA GLU A 67 -14.30 13.23 -5.02
C GLU A 67 -14.24 11.89 -4.27
N ASP A 68 -14.03 11.91 -2.95
CA ASP A 68 -13.95 10.71 -2.08
C ASP A 68 -12.83 9.72 -2.41
N LEU A 69 -11.99 10.05 -3.38
CA LEU A 69 -10.86 9.24 -3.78
C LEU A 69 -9.56 9.71 -3.12
N TRP A 70 -8.71 8.77 -2.77
CA TRP A 70 -7.40 9.06 -2.19
C TRP A 70 -6.35 9.12 -3.28
N SER A 71 -5.49 10.12 -3.23
CA SER A 71 -4.34 10.29 -4.12
C SER A 71 -3.14 9.58 -3.50
N VAL A 72 -2.61 8.59 -4.21
CA VAL A 72 -1.54 7.73 -3.73
C VAL A 72 -0.22 8.23 -4.29
N HIS A 73 0.70 8.60 -3.41
CA HIS A 73 2.01 9.15 -3.74
C HIS A 73 3.13 8.20 -3.34
N THR A 74 4.09 8.01 -4.23
CA THR A 74 5.34 7.29 -3.96
C THR A 74 6.19 8.04 -2.92
N PRO A 75 7.23 7.41 -2.33
CA PRO A 75 8.12 8.07 -1.37
C PRO A 75 8.91 9.23 -1.99
N ARG A 76 9.01 9.23 -3.32
CA ARG A 76 9.60 10.32 -4.12
C ARG A 76 8.63 11.47 -4.42
N GLY A 77 7.38 11.38 -3.94
CA GLY A 77 6.33 12.39 -4.15
C GLY A 77 5.55 12.26 -5.46
N MET A 78 5.91 11.31 -6.33
CA MET A 78 5.20 11.11 -7.61
C MET A 78 3.84 10.46 -7.39
N LEU A 79 2.80 10.93 -8.08
CA LEU A 79 1.46 10.32 -8.05
C LEU A 79 1.50 8.95 -8.72
N ALA A 80 1.22 7.90 -7.96
CA ALA A 80 1.10 6.52 -8.43
C ALA A 80 -0.30 6.21 -8.97
N GLY A 81 -1.34 6.85 -8.41
CA GLY A 81 -2.72 6.66 -8.82
C GLY A 81 -3.71 7.27 -7.84
N ARG A 82 -5.00 7.08 -8.12
CA ARG A 82 -6.10 7.55 -7.29
C ARG A 82 -7.09 6.40 -7.07
N THR A 83 -7.46 6.13 -5.82
CA THR A 83 -8.29 4.97 -5.43
C THR A 83 -8.93 5.19 -4.07
N ASP A 84 -10.06 4.56 -3.79
CA ASP A 84 -10.68 4.48 -2.47
C ASP A 84 -10.20 3.22 -1.70
N GLY A 85 -9.82 2.16 -2.40
CA GLY A 85 -9.40 0.90 -1.80
C GLY A 85 -7.90 0.79 -1.47
N THR A 86 -7.58 0.19 -0.33
CA THR A 86 -6.19 0.03 0.14
C THR A 86 -5.37 -0.92 -0.74
N LEU A 87 -5.94 -2.04 -1.21
CA LEU A 87 -5.21 -2.98 -2.07
C LEU A 87 -4.82 -2.36 -3.42
N TYR A 88 -5.69 -1.54 -4.00
CA TYR A 88 -5.40 -0.80 -5.22
C TYR A 88 -4.28 0.24 -5.00
N ALA A 89 -4.24 0.88 -3.83
CA ALA A 89 -3.15 1.79 -3.48
C ALA A 89 -1.81 1.06 -3.36
N ILE A 90 -1.80 -0.10 -2.71
CA ILE A 90 -0.61 -0.98 -2.61
C ILE A 90 -0.16 -1.43 -4.00
N ALA A 91 -1.09 -1.85 -4.87
CA ALA A 91 -0.79 -2.24 -6.23
C ALA A 91 -0.19 -1.07 -7.03
N ALA A 92 -0.80 0.12 -6.97
CA ALA A 92 -0.32 1.31 -7.67
C ALA A 92 1.10 1.73 -7.21
N LEU A 93 1.37 1.73 -5.90
CA LEU A 93 2.71 2.02 -5.37
C LEU A 93 3.74 1.01 -5.84
N ARG A 94 3.36 -0.27 -5.91
CA ARG A 94 4.22 -1.33 -6.44
C ARG A 94 4.54 -1.08 -7.90
N GLU A 95 3.54 -0.86 -8.75
CA GLU A 95 3.76 -0.59 -10.17
C GLU A 95 4.63 0.65 -10.40
N ALA A 96 4.42 1.72 -9.63
CA ALA A 96 5.26 2.92 -9.69
C ALA A 96 6.69 2.72 -9.14
N SER A 97 6.90 1.69 -8.31
CA SER A 97 8.22 1.32 -7.77
C SER A 97 9.00 0.35 -8.66
N LEU A 98 8.33 -0.28 -9.62
CA LEU A 98 9.03 -1.10 -10.61
C LEU A 98 9.98 -0.17 -11.38
N PRO A 99 11.23 -0.58 -11.64
CA PRO A 99 12.02 0.11 -12.64
C PRO A 99 11.18 0.13 -13.91
N ALA A 100 11.13 1.27 -14.61
CA ALA A 100 10.48 1.38 -15.91
C ALA A 100 11.11 0.35 -16.84
N GLY A 101 10.64 -0.89 -16.77
CA GLY A 101 11.03 -1.98 -17.63
C GLY A 101 10.50 -1.58 -18.97
N GLY A 102 11.41 -1.22 -19.88
CA GLY A 102 11.12 -1.32 -21.30
C GLY A 102 10.49 -2.68 -21.59
N PRO A 103 9.76 -2.80 -22.72
CA PRO A 103 9.05 -4.03 -23.06
C PRO A 103 9.95 -5.25 -22.86
N PRO A 104 9.42 -6.39 -22.36
CA PRO A 104 10.23 -7.60 -22.24
C PRO A 104 10.93 -7.82 -23.59
N PRO A 105 12.24 -8.15 -23.64
CA PRO A 105 12.84 -8.53 -24.90
C PRO A 105 11.97 -9.64 -25.47
N GLY A 106 11.29 -9.33 -26.59
CA GLY A 106 10.52 -10.33 -27.29
C GLY A 106 11.45 -11.50 -27.61
N PRO A 107 10.94 -12.74 -27.69
CA PRO A 107 11.78 -13.91 -27.98
C PRO A 107 12.46 -13.84 -29.37
N PHE A 108 12.30 -12.75 -30.12
CA PHE A 108 12.89 -12.56 -31.43
C PHE A 108 13.36 -11.12 -31.66
N GLY A 109 14.66 -10.98 -31.93
CA GLY A 109 15.17 -10.00 -32.89
C GLY A 109 16.63 -9.59 -32.66
N PRO A 110 17.34 -9.14 -33.71
CA PRO A 110 17.27 -9.52 -35.12
C PRO A 110 18.01 -10.84 -35.45
#